data_AF-A0A0C3MDU9-F1
#
_entry.id   AF-A0A0C3MDU9-F1
#
_cell.length_a   1.000
_cell.length_b   1.000
_cell.length_c   1.000
_cell.angle_alpha   90.00
_cell.angle_beta   90.00
_cell.angle_gamma   90.00
#
_symmetry.space_group_name_H-M   'P 1'
#
loop_
_entity.id
_entity.type
_entity.pdbx_description
1 polymer ?
#
loop_
_entity_poly.entity_id
_entity_poly.type
_entity_poly.pdbx_seq_one_letter_code
_entity_poly.pdbx_strand_id
1 'polypeptide(L)'
;MSPAEIAPIIQQKFAEHSALLTELTATDYVPVALKVNEKKIEEIKKALQQKNEVVKNLERKTKSEYKDISELQRSGTKRFLLRLKVGAESAQKTLAKEEKEYMDAFQAENNEKLAISTLEDELNNAKLSDIDLKAKADRYKKARKRLDELYVELFEGHTNGKDQELA
;
A
#
# COMPACT_ATOMS: atom_id res chain seq x y z
N MET A 1 -54.61 14.30 -0.57
CA MET A 1 -54.35 13.03 0.15
C MET A 1 -55.04 13.09 1.49
N SER A 2 -55.77 12.03 1.84
CA SER A 2 -56.37 11.92 3.17
C SER A 2 -55.30 11.59 4.23
N PRO A 3 -55.51 11.92 5.51
CA PRO A 3 -54.58 11.57 6.59
C PRO A 3 -54.22 10.07 6.63
N ALA A 4 -55.14 9.19 6.19
CA ALA A 4 -54.94 7.75 6.13
C ALA A 4 -53.94 7.32 5.03
N GLU A 5 -53.76 8.13 3.98
CA GLU A 5 -52.82 7.86 2.87
C GLU A 5 -51.40 8.38 3.18
N ILE A 6 -51.27 9.38 4.05
CA ILE A 6 -50.00 10.06 4.37
C ILE A 6 -49.20 9.29 5.44
N ALA A 7 -49.90 8.72 6.44
CA ALA A 7 -49.28 7.96 7.52
C ALA A 7 -48.34 6.82 7.06
N PRO A 8 -48.72 5.93 6.11
CA PRO A 8 -47.82 4.87 5.66
C PRO A 8 -46.59 5.39 4.90
N ILE A 9 -46.74 6.49 4.16
CA ILE A 9 -45.63 7.13 3.42
C ILE A 9 -44.60 7.68 4.42
N ILE A 10 -45.05 8.39 5.46
CA ILE A 10 -44.16 8.92 6.50
C ILE A 10 -43.43 7.78 7.23
N GLN A 11 -44.13 6.70 7.58
CA GLN A 11 -43.51 5.54 8.25
C GLN A 11 -42.44 4.88 7.37
N GLN A 12 -42.72 4.68 6.09
CA GLN A 12 -41.76 4.12 5.14
C GLN A 12 -40.51 5.00 5.03
N LYS A 13 -40.70 6.32 4.88
CA LYS A 13 -39.61 7.29 4.74
C LYS A 13 -38.77 7.39 6.02
N PHE A 14 -39.38 7.28 7.19
CA PHE A 14 -38.66 7.24 8.48
C PHE A 14 -37.83 5.96 8.65
N ALA A 15 -38.35 4.82 8.22
CA ALA A 15 -37.60 3.57 8.21
C ALA A 15 -36.39 3.64 7.26
N GLU A 16 -36.58 4.22 6.07
CA GLU A 16 -35.50 4.48 5.10
C GLU A 16 -34.43 5.41 5.69
N HIS A 17 -34.84 6.52 6.31
CA HIS A 17 -33.94 7.46 6.99
C HIS A 17 -33.07 6.76 8.05
N SER A 18 -33.69 5.96 8.91
CA SER A 18 -33.01 5.24 9.99
C SER A 18 -31.99 4.24 9.46
N ALA A 19 -32.34 3.52 8.39
CA ALA A 19 -31.42 2.60 7.72
C ALA A 19 -30.22 3.33 7.09
N LEU A 20 -30.45 4.47 6.44
CA LEU A 20 -29.39 5.29 5.83
C LEU A 20 -28.43 5.86 6.87
N LEU A 21 -28.94 6.36 8.00
CA LEU A 21 -28.08 6.82 9.10
C LEU A 21 -27.26 5.69 9.72
N THR A 22 -27.83 4.49 9.83
CA THR A 22 -27.11 3.31 10.30
C THR A 22 -25.95 2.95 9.36
N GLU A 23 -26.18 2.96 8.04
CA GLU A 23 -25.11 2.72 7.05
C GLU A 23 -24.05 3.82 7.08
N LEU A 24 -24.45 5.09 7.18
CA LEU A 24 -23.52 6.22 7.24
C LEU A 24 -22.64 6.19 8.48
N THR A 25 -23.21 5.92 9.65
CA THR A 25 -22.44 5.79 10.90
C THR A 25 -21.51 4.59 10.87
N ALA A 26 -21.93 3.46 10.27
CA ALA A 26 -21.07 2.30 10.07
C ALA A 26 -19.91 2.55 9.10
N THR A 27 -20.05 3.49 8.17
CA THR A 27 -19.06 3.77 7.10
C THR A 27 -18.41 5.15 7.19
N ASP A 28 -18.62 5.91 8.27
CA ASP A 28 -18.13 7.29 8.42
C ASP A 28 -16.59 7.39 8.42
N TYR A 29 -15.92 6.36 8.90
CA TYR A 29 -14.46 6.30 8.93
C TYR A 29 -13.82 6.15 7.53
N VAL A 30 -14.60 5.69 6.54
CA VAL A 30 -14.09 5.16 5.28
C VAL A 30 -13.39 6.21 4.41
N PRO A 31 -13.88 7.46 4.25
CA PRO A 31 -13.19 8.47 3.44
C PRO A 31 -11.79 8.78 3.94
N VAL A 32 -11.61 8.86 5.27
CA VAL A 32 -10.31 9.10 5.90
C VAL A 32 -9.41 7.88 5.73
N ALA A 33 -9.92 6.68 6.02
CA ALA A 33 -9.18 5.44 5.89
C ALA A 33 -8.70 5.19 4.45
N LEU A 34 -9.53 5.48 3.44
CA LEU A 34 -9.17 5.36 2.03
C LEU A 34 -7.99 6.27 1.68
N LYS A 35 -8.06 7.56 2.06
CA LYS A 35 -6.98 8.53 1.80
C LYS A 35 -5.67 8.12 2.47
N VAL A 36 -5.74 7.61 3.70
CA VAL A 36 -4.57 7.11 4.43
C VAL A 36 -3.97 5.89 3.72
N ASN A 37 -4.81 4.95 3.28
CA ASN A 37 -4.37 3.75 2.57
C ASN A 37 -3.74 4.07 1.20
N GLU A 38 -4.34 4.98 0.43
CA GLU A 38 -3.79 5.46 -0.83
C GLU A 38 -2.40 6.08 -0.63
N LYS A 39 -2.24 6.91 0.42
CA LYS A 39 -0.95 7.50 0.77
C LYS A 39 0.08 6.42 1.14
N LYS A 40 -0.32 5.42 1.93
CA LYS A 40 0.52 4.28 2.31
C LYS A 40 1.00 3.52 1.06
N ILE A 41 0.12 3.25 0.10
CA ILE A 41 0.47 2.59 -1.16
C ILE A 41 1.56 3.38 -1.90
N GLU A 42 1.42 4.70 -2.01
CA GLU A 42 2.40 5.54 -2.68
C GLU A 42 3.74 5.59 -1.93
N GLU A 43 3.74 5.61 -0.60
CA GLU A 43 4.95 5.53 0.21
C GLU A 43 5.67 4.20 0.02
N ILE A 44 4.94 3.07 0.01
CA ILE A 44 5.51 1.74 -0.24
C ILE A 44 6.11 1.64 -1.65
N LYS A 45 5.42 2.15 -2.68
CA LYS A 45 5.97 2.18 -4.06
C LYS A 45 7.27 2.95 -4.14
N LYS A 46 7.37 4.10 -3.47
CA LYS A 46 8.61 4.89 -3.42
C LYS A 46 9.73 4.12 -2.71
N ALA A 47 9.43 3.48 -1.60
CA ALA A 47 10.39 2.64 -0.87
C ALA A 47 10.89 1.47 -1.73
N LEU A 48 9.98 0.79 -2.44
CA LEU A 48 10.32 -0.27 -3.39
C LEU A 48 11.23 0.24 -4.50
N GLN A 49 10.95 1.40 -5.09
CA GLN A 49 11.80 1.98 -6.13
C GLN A 49 13.21 2.26 -5.59
N GLN A 50 13.32 2.88 -4.41
CA GLN A 50 14.61 3.17 -3.79
C GLN A 50 15.39 1.88 -3.50
N LYS A 51 14.75 0.87 -2.89
CA LYS A 51 15.39 -0.41 -2.58
C LYS A 51 15.81 -1.19 -3.82
N ASN A 52 15.00 -1.16 -4.89
CA ASN A 52 15.37 -1.79 -6.15
C ASN A 52 16.67 -1.18 -6.73
N GLU A 53 16.86 0.14 -6.65
CA GLU A 53 18.11 0.77 -7.07
C GLU A 53 19.29 0.37 -6.18
N VAL A 54 19.07 0.25 -4.86
CA VAL A 54 20.08 -0.26 -3.92
C VAL A 54 20.48 -1.69 -4.27
N VAL A 55 19.51 -2.59 -4.49
CA VAL A 55 19.78 -3.98 -4.88
C VAL A 55 20.54 -4.05 -6.19
N LYS A 56 20.21 -3.26 -7.21
CA LYS A 56 20.97 -3.22 -8.47
C LYS A 56 22.44 -2.83 -8.26
N ASN A 57 22.73 -1.97 -7.28
CA ASN A 57 24.10 -1.59 -6.96
C ASN A 57 24.82 -2.70 -6.17
N LEU A 58 24.13 -3.33 -5.22
CA LEU A 58 24.66 -4.46 -4.48
C LEU A 58 24.92 -5.66 -5.38
N GLU A 59 24.02 -6.00 -6.29
CA GLU A 59 24.21 -7.06 -7.30
C GLU A 59 25.45 -6.82 -8.17
N ARG A 60 25.69 -5.57 -8.56
CA ARG A 60 26.90 -5.19 -9.29
C ARG A 60 28.16 -5.41 -8.45
N LYS A 61 28.12 -5.02 -7.17
CA LYS A 61 29.21 -5.26 -6.22
C LYS A 61 29.44 -6.75 -6.02
N THR A 62 28.43 -7.51 -5.64
CA THR A 62 28.51 -8.97 -5.43
C THR A 62 29.08 -9.68 -6.65
N LYS A 63 28.66 -9.32 -7.87
CA LYS A 63 29.21 -9.88 -9.12
C LYS A 63 30.68 -9.55 -9.33
N SER A 64 31.13 -8.34 -8.95
CA SER A 64 32.54 -7.95 -9.00
C SER A 64 33.37 -8.78 -8.02
N GLU A 65 32.98 -8.80 -6.73
CA GLU A 65 33.69 -9.54 -5.68
C GLU A 65 33.75 -11.05 -6.01
N TYR A 66 32.65 -11.61 -6.54
CA TYR A 66 32.61 -13.00 -6.99
C TYR A 66 33.61 -13.28 -8.12
N LYS A 67 33.74 -12.35 -9.07
CA LYS A 67 34.69 -12.48 -10.17
C LYS A 67 36.12 -12.46 -9.64
N ASP A 68 36.44 -11.55 -8.72
CA ASP A 68 37.77 -11.41 -8.13
C ASP A 68 38.18 -12.68 -7.38
N ILE A 69 37.30 -13.22 -6.52
CA ILE A 69 37.53 -14.51 -5.85
C ILE A 69 37.63 -15.66 -6.85
N SER A 70 36.72 -15.75 -7.81
CA SER A 70 36.69 -16.83 -8.79
C SER A 70 37.97 -16.88 -9.62
N GLU A 71 38.49 -15.72 -10.05
CA GLU A 71 39.76 -15.63 -10.76
C GLU A 71 40.95 -16.02 -9.87
N LEU A 72 40.95 -15.60 -8.61
CA LEU A 72 41.97 -15.95 -7.63
C LEU A 72 41.95 -17.45 -7.29
N GLN A 73 40.77 -18.04 -7.12
CA GLN A 73 40.61 -19.45 -6.77
C GLN A 73 40.84 -20.38 -7.96
N ARG A 74 40.43 -20.01 -9.17
CA ARG A 74 40.56 -20.89 -10.36
C ARG A 74 41.94 -20.83 -11.00
N SER A 75 42.66 -19.72 -10.90
CA SER A 75 43.98 -19.59 -11.52
C SER A 75 45.11 -20.03 -10.59
N GLY A 76 45.71 -21.18 -10.88
CA GLY A 76 46.93 -21.64 -10.21
C GLY A 76 48.11 -20.68 -10.39
N THR A 77 48.22 -20.05 -11.57
CA THR A 77 49.27 -19.06 -11.87
C THR A 77 49.09 -17.78 -11.07
N LYS A 78 47.86 -17.24 -10.95
CA LYS A 78 47.59 -16.07 -10.08
C LYS A 78 47.89 -16.36 -8.61
N ARG A 79 47.52 -17.54 -8.10
CA ARG A 79 47.84 -17.95 -6.71
C ARG A 79 49.35 -18.08 -6.49
N PHE A 80 50.06 -18.66 -7.45
CA PHE A 80 51.51 -18.79 -7.38
C PHE A 80 52.19 -17.42 -7.38
N LEU A 81 51.82 -16.52 -8.30
CA LEU A 81 52.34 -15.15 -8.35
C LEU A 81 52.01 -14.35 -7.08
N LEU A 82 50.80 -14.50 -6.53
CA LEU A 82 50.43 -13.86 -5.27
C LEU A 82 51.30 -14.36 -4.11
N ARG A 83 51.47 -15.69 -3.97
CA ARG A 83 52.35 -16.27 -2.94
C ARG A 83 53.80 -15.80 -3.08
N LEU A 84 54.32 -15.69 -4.30
CA LEU A 84 55.66 -15.15 -4.54
C LEU A 84 55.77 -13.67 -4.16
N LYS A 85 54.73 -12.87 -4.40
CA LYS A 85 54.74 -11.42 -4.16
C LYS A 85 54.63 -11.06 -2.68
N VAL A 86 53.77 -11.74 -1.92
CA VAL A 86 53.45 -11.36 -0.52
C VAL A 86 53.82 -12.41 0.52
N GLY A 87 54.31 -13.57 0.10
CA GLY A 87 54.54 -14.73 0.96
C GLY A 87 53.29 -15.60 1.14
N ALA A 88 53.49 -16.85 1.55
CA ALA A 88 52.41 -17.84 1.65
C ALA A 88 51.34 -17.47 2.69
N GLU A 89 51.75 -17.02 3.88
CA GLU A 89 50.83 -16.65 4.95
C GLU A 89 49.99 -15.41 4.60
N SER A 90 50.64 -14.36 4.07
CA SER A 90 49.94 -13.14 3.63
C SER A 90 49.00 -13.41 2.46
N ALA A 91 49.39 -14.27 1.51
CA ALA A 91 48.52 -14.65 0.40
C ALA A 91 47.24 -15.36 0.88
N GLN A 92 47.34 -16.17 1.94
CA GLN A 92 46.17 -16.82 2.54
C GLN A 92 45.28 -15.83 3.29
N LYS A 93 45.87 -14.83 3.97
CA LYS A 93 45.13 -13.71 4.57
C LYS A 93 44.41 -12.87 3.51
N THR A 94 45.05 -12.60 2.37
CA THR A 94 44.40 -11.90 1.25
C THR A 94 43.22 -12.71 0.72
N LEU A 95 43.38 -14.00 0.49
CA LEU A 95 42.29 -14.85 -0.02
C LEU A 95 41.09 -14.90 0.96
N ALA A 96 41.37 -15.02 2.27
CA ALA A 96 40.33 -14.96 3.30
C ALA A 96 39.64 -13.59 3.37
N LYS A 97 40.37 -12.50 3.11
CA LYS A 97 39.82 -11.14 3.05
C LYS A 97 38.85 -11.00 1.88
N GLU A 98 39.25 -11.44 0.69
CA GLU A 98 38.40 -11.41 -0.51
C GLU A 98 37.13 -12.25 -0.28
N GLU A 99 37.26 -13.49 0.24
CA GLU A 99 36.12 -14.35 0.58
C GLU A 99 35.13 -13.67 1.54
N LYS A 100 35.66 -12.98 2.55
CA LYS A 100 34.83 -12.19 3.47
C LYS A 100 34.12 -11.04 2.75
N GLU A 101 34.81 -10.27 1.92
CA GLU A 101 34.23 -9.12 1.19
C GLU A 101 33.08 -9.54 0.27
N TYR A 102 33.21 -10.68 -0.42
CA TYR A 102 32.10 -11.26 -1.19
C TYR A 102 30.95 -11.72 -0.30
N MET A 103 31.22 -12.41 0.81
CA MET A 103 30.16 -12.85 1.72
C MET A 103 29.39 -11.67 2.31
N ASP A 104 30.10 -10.61 2.70
CA ASP A 104 29.50 -9.38 3.19
C ASP A 104 28.64 -8.70 2.10
N ALA A 105 29.12 -8.65 0.85
CA ALA A 105 28.36 -8.12 -0.28
C ALA A 105 27.11 -8.96 -0.60
N PHE A 106 27.25 -10.29 -0.62
CA PHE A 106 26.17 -11.24 -0.88
C PHE A 106 25.09 -11.18 0.22
N GLN A 107 25.49 -11.10 1.49
CA GLN A 107 24.55 -10.93 2.60
C GLN A 107 23.80 -9.61 2.50
N ALA A 108 24.49 -8.50 2.21
CA ALA A 108 23.86 -7.20 2.04
C ALA A 108 22.83 -7.23 0.89
N GLU A 109 23.18 -7.81 -0.26
CA GLU A 109 22.26 -8.00 -1.38
C GLU A 109 21.02 -8.80 -0.98
N ASN A 110 21.22 -9.95 -0.32
CA ASN A 110 20.12 -10.84 0.06
C ASN A 110 19.19 -10.20 1.11
N ASN A 111 19.74 -9.45 2.07
CA ASN A 111 18.97 -8.72 3.06
C ASN A 111 18.06 -7.67 2.41
N GLU A 112 18.57 -6.93 1.42
CA GLU A 112 17.75 -5.95 0.68
C GLU A 112 16.71 -6.62 -0.21
N LYS A 113 17.01 -7.77 -0.82
CA LYS A 113 16.03 -8.57 -1.57
C LYS A 113 14.90 -9.08 -0.67
N LEU A 114 15.22 -9.54 0.54
CA LEU A 114 14.23 -9.94 1.54
C LEU A 114 13.33 -8.75 1.91
N ALA A 115 13.92 -7.57 2.15
CA ALA A 115 13.18 -6.36 2.46
C ALA A 115 12.23 -5.94 1.31
N ILE A 116 12.65 -6.09 0.06
CA ILE A 116 11.79 -5.88 -1.11
C ILE A 116 10.60 -6.85 -1.09
N SER A 117 10.84 -8.15 -0.88
CA SER A 117 9.77 -9.15 -0.80
C SER A 117 8.74 -8.80 0.28
N THR A 118 9.19 -8.35 1.46
CA THR A 118 8.28 -7.90 2.53
C THR A 118 7.45 -6.69 2.10
N LEU A 119 8.06 -5.70 1.44
CA LEU A 119 7.33 -4.53 0.94
C LEU A 119 6.35 -4.88 -0.19
N GLU A 120 6.65 -5.87 -1.03
CA GLU A 120 5.73 -6.36 -2.06
C GLU A 120 4.50 -7.02 -1.44
N ASP A 121 4.68 -7.83 -0.40
CA ASP A 121 3.58 -8.41 0.37
C ASP A 121 2.73 -7.33 1.05
N GLU A 122 3.37 -6.35 1.68
CA GLU A 122 2.68 -5.19 2.28
C GLU A 122 1.89 -4.39 1.23
N LEU A 123 2.46 -4.17 0.05
CA LEU A 123 1.81 -3.49 -1.05
C LEU A 123 0.57 -4.27 -1.53
N ASN A 124 0.68 -5.58 -1.65
CA ASN A 124 -0.44 -6.44 -2.04
C ASN A 124 -1.57 -6.37 -1.01
N ASN A 125 -1.25 -6.45 0.27
CA ASN A 125 -2.23 -6.30 1.35
C ASN A 125 -2.89 -4.91 1.33
N ALA A 126 -2.11 -3.84 1.15
CA ALA A 126 -2.63 -2.48 1.05
C ALA A 126 -3.56 -2.30 -0.16
N LYS A 127 -3.24 -2.92 -1.31
CA LYS A 127 -4.11 -2.92 -2.50
C LYS A 127 -5.42 -3.68 -2.27
N LEU A 128 -5.39 -4.81 -1.57
CA LEU A 128 -6.61 -5.53 -1.21
C LEU A 128 -7.50 -4.69 -0.28
N SER A 129 -6.89 -4.03 0.71
CA SER A 129 -7.60 -3.08 1.58
C SER A 129 -8.16 -1.90 0.79
N ASP A 130 -7.46 -1.43 -0.23
CA ASP A 130 -7.91 -0.32 -1.09
C ASP A 130 -9.20 -0.67 -1.85
N ILE A 131 -9.29 -1.88 -2.37
CA ILE A 131 -10.48 -2.40 -3.06
C ILE A 131 -11.68 -2.41 -2.11
N ASP A 132 -11.52 -2.95 -0.90
CA ASP A 132 -12.59 -2.98 0.11
C ASP A 132 -13.01 -1.56 0.55
N LEU A 133 -12.04 -0.69 0.81
CA LEU A 133 -12.29 0.70 1.21
C LEU A 133 -13.00 1.49 0.11
N LYS A 134 -12.65 1.28 -1.17
CA LYS A 134 -13.36 1.90 -2.30
C LYS A 134 -14.80 1.44 -2.40
N ALA A 135 -15.06 0.13 -2.26
CA ALA A 135 -16.41 -0.41 -2.26
C ALA A 135 -17.25 0.15 -1.08
N LYS A 136 -16.65 0.31 0.11
CA LYS A 136 -17.29 0.97 1.25
C LYS A 136 -17.49 2.47 1.03
N ALA A 137 -16.55 3.16 0.39
CA ALA A 137 -16.64 4.58 0.10
C ALA A 137 -17.79 4.86 -0.87
N ASP A 138 -17.99 3.99 -1.85
CA ASP A 138 -19.11 4.09 -2.79
C ASP A 138 -20.45 3.87 -2.09
N ARG A 139 -20.53 2.93 -1.13
CA ARG A 139 -21.71 2.76 -0.29
C ARG A 139 -22.01 4.00 0.56
N TYR A 140 -21.00 4.54 1.24
CA TYR A 140 -21.11 5.78 2.01
C TYR A 140 -21.64 6.93 1.14
N LYS A 141 -21.06 7.13 -0.06
CA LYS A 141 -21.50 8.18 -1.00
C LYS A 141 -22.94 7.97 -1.46
N LYS A 142 -23.33 6.74 -1.77
CA LYS A 142 -24.72 6.40 -2.17
C LYS A 142 -25.71 6.64 -1.04
N ALA A 143 -25.38 6.20 0.18
CA ALA A 143 -26.22 6.41 1.35
C ALA A 143 -26.39 7.91 1.65
N ARG A 144 -25.31 8.69 1.53
CA ARG A 144 -25.35 10.14 1.74
C ARG A 144 -26.21 10.83 0.69
N LYS A 145 -26.00 10.53 -0.59
CA LYS A 145 -26.82 11.06 -1.69
C LYS A 145 -28.29 10.71 -1.52
N ARG A 146 -28.60 9.47 -1.12
CA ARG A 146 -29.98 9.04 -0.92
C ARG A 146 -30.63 9.72 0.28
N LEU A 147 -29.86 9.96 1.34
CA LEU A 147 -30.31 10.74 2.48
C LEU A 147 -30.67 12.17 2.05
N ASP A 148 -29.79 12.83 1.28
CA ASP A 148 -30.04 14.18 0.76
C ASP A 148 -31.32 14.22 -0.11
N GLU A 149 -31.49 13.24 -1.01
CA GLU A 149 -32.70 13.07 -1.84
C GLU A 149 -33.97 12.86 -0.99
N LEU A 150 -33.87 12.04 0.05
CA LEU A 150 -34.99 11.77 0.97
C LEU A 150 -35.46 13.05 1.66
N TYR A 151 -34.53 13.92 2.06
CA TYR A 151 -34.85 15.21 2.66
C TYR A 151 -35.50 16.17 1.65
N VAL A 152 -35.00 16.24 0.42
CA VAL A 152 -35.62 17.03 -0.65
C VAL A 152 -37.05 16.54 -0.92
N GLU A 153 -37.27 15.22 -1.04
CA GLU A 153 -38.59 14.63 -1.27
C GLU A 153 -39.59 14.94 -0.14
N LEU A 154 -39.14 14.88 1.13
CA LEU A 154 -40.00 15.08 2.30
C LEU A 154 -40.35 16.54 2.56
N PHE A 155 -39.42 17.46 2.32
CA PHE A 155 -39.55 18.86 2.76
C PHE A 155 -39.69 19.86 1.62
N GLU A 156 -39.15 19.60 0.43
CA GLU A 156 -39.23 20.53 -0.71
C GLU A 156 -40.40 20.21 -1.66
N GLY A 157 -40.97 19.00 -1.61
CA GLY A 157 -42.07 18.57 -2.48
C GLY A 157 -43.47 19.09 -2.13
N HIS A 158 -43.67 19.77 -0.98
CA HIS A 158 -44.99 20.22 -0.51
C HIS A 158 -44.93 21.61 0.18
N THR A 159 -44.37 22.64 -0.48
CA THR A 159 -44.52 24.04 -0.05
C THR A 159 -45.73 24.77 -0.65
N ASN A 160 -46.61 24.08 -1.39
CA ASN A 160 -47.92 24.63 -1.76
C ASN A 160 -48.91 24.47 -0.59
N GLY A 161 -48.69 25.24 0.46
CA GLY A 161 -49.48 25.14 1.67
C GLY A 161 -49.45 26.39 2.52
N LYS A 162 -49.95 27.51 1.97
CA LYS A 162 -50.90 28.47 2.59
C LYS A 162 -50.74 29.89 2.02
N ASP A 163 -51.26 30.09 0.80
CA ASP A 163 -51.96 31.33 0.49
C ASP A 163 -53.44 31.10 0.85
N GLN A 164 -53.71 31.07 2.17
CA GLN A 164 -55.02 31.50 2.67
C GLN A 164 -54.85 32.99 2.95
N GLU A 165 -54.96 33.79 1.88
CA GLU A 165 -55.29 35.21 2.03
C GLU A 165 -56.65 35.27 2.73
N LEU A 166 -56.63 35.79 3.95
CA LEU A 166 -57.78 36.44 4.57
C LEU A 166 -58.10 37.68 3.71
N ALA A 167 -59.14 37.58 2.89
CA ALA A 167 -59.87 38.72 2.31
C ALA A 167 -61.37 38.50 2.51
#